data_AF-A0A1Y6F0W8-F1
#
_entry.id   AF-A0A1Y6F0W8-F1
#
_cell.length_a   1.000
_cell.length_b   1.000
_cell.length_c   1.000
_cell.angle_alpha   90.00
_cell.angle_beta   90.00
_cell.angle_gamma   90.00
#
_symmetry.space_group_name_H-M   'P 1'
#
loop_
_entity.id
_entity.type
_entity.pdbx_description
1 polymer ?
#
loop_
_entity_poly.entity_id
_entity_poly.type
_entity_poly.pdbx_seq_one_letter_code
_entity_poly.pdbx_strand_id
1 'polypeptide(L)'
;MVKINVDWWEHLTPKPMHRRLREVERVLGQWCETPYGRHWLGSAMTEHGVIRVKPGQPIPVVQIIALGDRPMFVAPQMKVREGHRTIGPEHFGSGKALADGELAIEPSIQVDVVTDPAQLEAAERTAERIGAGQRPNSNPNIPGLKVPSLLFSAPAKMLLIPKTWVKKSYVLYQHIFGNGASYPIDGFFYVGVTTRSWQKRWSEHRRQIETGSPLLFHRKFREEMDAGRITYVHHKVMGITDDVEVLYDTEEYLVKGHWHDDRRLNMIPGGKSGLKYLREHGLLAPRVVPSPDERDVLLEKWLRENPRRGLPAPWVSERWKDDEWAVAQICGRDGRLSVEQVRAIRRLADEHPPDLIAERIGALNKEQVQRVIDGQTYTRVN
;
A
#
# COMPACT_ATOMS: atom_id res chain seq x y z
N MET A 1 -27.71 -19.28 -0.03
CA MET A 1 -26.86 -18.94 -1.20
C MET A 1 -26.29 -17.56 -0.95
N VAL A 2 -24.96 -17.40 -1.01
CA VAL A 2 -24.32 -16.08 -0.85
C VAL A 2 -24.62 -15.26 -2.10
N LYS A 3 -25.12 -14.03 -1.94
CA LYS A 3 -25.47 -13.14 -3.04
C LYS A 3 -24.75 -11.81 -2.86
N ILE A 4 -24.07 -11.36 -3.90
CA ILE A 4 -23.38 -10.08 -3.94
C ILE A 4 -24.30 -9.07 -4.64
N ASN A 5 -24.37 -7.86 -4.11
CA ASN A 5 -25.08 -6.77 -4.74
C ASN A 5 -24.39 -6.37 -6.05
N VAL A 6 -25.10 -6.49 -7.18
CA VAL A 6 -24.55 -6.26 -8.53
C VAL A 6 -24.11 -4.82 -8.75
N ASP A 7 -24.88 -3.83 -8.28
CA ASP A 7 -24.56 -2.42 -8.45
C ASP A 7 -23.25 -2.08 -7.72
N TRP A 8 -23.11 -2.57 -6.49
CA TRP A 8 -21.90 -2.40 -5.70
C TRP A 8 -20.71 -3.18 -6.24
N TRP A 9 -20.94 -4.39 -6.78
CA TRP A 9 -19.90 -5.15 -7.46
C TRP A 9 -19.36 -4.39 -8.67
N GLU A 10 -20.22 -3.92 -9.56
CA GLU A 10 -19.80 -3.20 -10.76
C GLU A 10 -19.15 -1.85 -10.43
N HIS A 11 -19.64 -1.18 -9.38
CA HIS A 11 -19.08 0.08 -8.91
C HIS A 11 -17.70 -0.08 -8.28
N LEU A 12 -17.47 -1.15 -7.52
CA LEU A 12 -16.25 -1.32 -6.71
C LEU A 12 -15.22 -2.23 -7.36
N THR A 13 -15.58 -3.16 -8.23
CA THR A 13 -14.60 -4.10 -8.81
C THR A 13 -14.09 -3.63 -10.17
N PRO A 14 -12.84 -3.90 -10.55
CA PRO A 14 -12.35 -3.63 -11.89
C PRO A 14 -13.20 -4.28 -12.99
N LYS A 15 -13.33 -3.61 -14.14
CA LYS A 15 -14.15 -4.08 -15.29
C LYS A 15 -13.93 -5.55 -15.69
N PRO A 16 -12.69 -6.10 -15.73
CA PRO A 16 -12.49 -7.51 -16.06
C PRO A 16 -13.23 -8.49 -15.13
N MET A 17 -13.55 -8.09 -13.90
CA MET A 17 -14.23 -8.92 -12.90
C MET A 17 -15.77 -8.89 -13.02
N HIS A 18 -16.35 -7.91 -13.73
CA HIS A 18 -17.81 -7.71 -13.81
C HIS A 18 -18.52 -8.96 -14.35
N ARG A 19 -17.99 -9.51 -15.45
CA ARG A 19 -18.57 -10.69 -16.13
C ARG A 19 -18.43 -11.99 -15.32
N ARG A 20 -17.58 -11.99 -14.28
CA ARG A 20 -17.27 -13.17 -13.46
C ARG A 20 -18.06 -13.20 -12.14
N LEU A 21 -18.98 -12.24 -11.90
CA LEU A 21 -19.76 -12.13 -10.66
C LEU A 21 -20.42 -13.46 -10.24
N ARG A 22 -21.15 -14.10 -11.17
CA ARG A 22 -21.86 -15.37 -10.87
C ARG A 22 -20.90 -16.49 -10.44
N GLU A 23 -19.69 -16.51 -11.01
CA GLU A 23 -18.68 -17.48 -10.64
C GLU A 23 -18.12 -17.18 -9.24
N VAL A 24 -17.86 -15.91 -8.93
CA VAL A 24 -17.46 -15.44 -7.60
C VAL A 24 -18.50 -15.85 -6.55
N GLU A 25 -19.79 -15.60 -6.79
CA GLU A 25 -20.88 -15.99 -5.88
C GLU A 25 -20.94 -17.50 -5.67
N ARG A 26 -20.76 -18.30 -6.73
CA ARG A 26 -20.74 -19.77 -6.65
C ARG A 26 -19.58 -20.27 -5.79
N VAL A 27 -18.36 -19.81 -6.08
CA VAL A 27 -17.14 -20.22 -5.38
C VAL A 27 -17.17 -19.77 -3.92
N LEU A 28 -17.62 -18.53 -3.66
CA LEU A 28 -17.80 -18.00 -2.31
C LEU A 28 -18.88 -18.80 -1.55
N GLY A 29 -20.00 -19.11 -2.20
CA GLY A 29 -21.07 -19.92 -1.62
C GLY A 29 -20.59 -21.30 -1.18
N GLN A 30 -19.87 -22.01 -2.05
CA GLN A 30 -19.27 -23.31 -1.74
C GLN A 30 -18.27 -23.23 -0.58
N TRP A 31 -17.39 -22.23 -0.58
CA TRP A 31 -16.43 -22.04 0.51
C TRP A 31 -17.11 -21.73 1.84
N CYS A 32 -18.20 -20.95 1.82
CA CYS A 32 -19.02 -20.65 2.99
C CYS A 32 -19.75 -21.86 3.59
N GLU A 33 -19.75 -23.03 2.94
CA GLU A 33 -20.29 -24.28 3.52
C GLU A 33 -19.30 -24.95 4.50
N THR A 34 -18.02 -24.60 4.42
CA THR A 34 -16.99 -25.07 5.37
C THR A 34 -17.22 -24.51 6.78
N PRO A 35 -16.72 -25.15 7.85
CA PRO A 35 -16.89 -24.65 9.22
C PRO A 35 -16.38 -23.20 9.41
N TYR A 36 -15.18 -22.89 8.89
CA TYR A 36 -14.63 -21.54 8.96
C TYR A 36 -15.38 -20.56 8.04
N GLY A 37 -15.77 -20.99 6.84
CA GLY A 37 -16.57 -20.17 5.93
C GLY A 37 -17.93 -19.76 6.51
N ARG A 38 -18.61 -20.66 7.23
CA ARG A 38 -19.86 -20.33 7.94
C ARG A 38 -19.64 -19.28 9.04
N HIS A 39 -18.57 -19.44 9.82
CA HIS A 39 -18.20 -18.47 10.85
C HIS A 39 -17.87 -17.09 10.24
N TRP A 40 -17.09 -17.08 9.15
CA TRP A 40 -16.76 -15.90 8.37
C TRP A 40 -18.02 -15.20 7.86
N LEU A 41 -18.95 -15.94 7.26
CA LEU A 41 -20.18 -15.39 6.70
C LEU A 41 -21.07 -14.77 7.79
N GLY A 42 -21.19 -15.43 8.95
CA GLY A 42 -21.94 -14.88 10.09
C GLY A 42 -21.40 -13.52 10.53
N SER A 43 -20.07 -13.37 10.61
CA SER A 43 -19.44 -12.09 10.92
C SER A 43 -19.61 -11.08 9.77
N ALA A 44 -19.49 -11.49 8.51
CA ALA A 44 -19.60 -10.61 7.35
C ALA A 44 -21.01 -10.01 7.16
N MET A 45 -22.04 -10.73 7.63
CA MET A 45 -23.44 -10.30 7.60
C MET A 45 -23.84 -9.49 8.84
N THR A 46 -22.93 -9.25 9.79
CA THR A 46 -23.19 -8.49 11.01
C THR A 46 -22.65 -7.08 10.87
N GLU A 47 -23.45 -6.08 11.26
CA GLU A 47 -23.00 -4.69 11.29
C GLU A 47 -21.82 -4.53 12.27
N HIS A 48 -20.73 -3.93 11.78
CA HIS A 48 -19.43 -3.85 12.49
C HIS A 48 -18.85 -5.21 12.91
N GLY A 49 -19.25 -6.30 12.24
CA GLY A 49 -18.75 -7.63 12.51
C GLY A 49 -17.24 -7.73 12.27
N VAL A 50 -16.53 -8.24 13.28
CA VAL A 50 -15.09 -8.50 13.23
C VAL A 50 -14.80 -9.91 13.73
N ILE A 51 -13.75 -10.52 13.21
CA ILE A 51 -13.20 -11.78 13.73
C ILE A 51 -11.93 -11.44 14.49
N ARG A 52 -11.88 -11.88 15.75
CA ARG A 52 -10.71 -11.73 16.61
C ARG A 52 -9.75 -12.88 16.35
N VAL A 53 -8.50 -12.56 16.05
CA VAL A 53 -7.48 -13.53 15.61
C VAL A 53 -6.15 -13.29 16.30
N LYS A 54 -5.39 -14.36 16.52
CA LYS A 54 -4.03 -14.37 17.07
C LYS A 54 -3.03 -14.93 16.05
N PRO A 55 -1.72 -14.74 16.25
CA PRO A 55 -0.69 -15.36 15.42
C PRO A 55 -0.95 -16.86 15.17
N GLY A 56 -0.79 -17.29 13.92
CA GLY A 56 -1.08 -18.64 13.47
C GLY A 56 -2.54 -18.92 13.10
N GLN A 57 -3.48 -18.05 13.46
CA GLN A 57 -4.89 -18.20 13.08
C GLN A 57 -5.17 -17.63 11.68
N PRO A 58 -6.20 -18.13 10.96
CA PRO A 58 -6.54 -17.64 9.64
C PRO A 58 -6.99 -16.17 9.66
N ILE A 59 -6.44 -15.37 8.75
CA ILE A 59 -6.90 -14.02 8.48
C ILE A 59 -8.29 -14.11 7.81
N PRO A 60 -9.30 -13.31 8.20
CA PRO A 60 -10.66 -13.39 7.67
C PRO A 60 -10.79 -12.74 6.27
N VAL A 61 -9.88 -13.06 5.37
CA VAL A 61 -9.92 -12.68 3.96
C VAL A 61 -10.18 -13.93 3.13
N VAL A 62 -11.30 -13.95 2.40
CA VAL A 62 -11.54 -14.97 1.37
C VAL A 62 -10.92 -14.49 0.07
N GLN A 63 -9.86 -15.17 -0.37
CA GLN A 63 -9.15 -14.86 -1.60
C GLN A 63 -9.58 -15.81 -2.72
N ILE A 64 -10.21 -15.26 -3.75
CA ILE A 64 -10.64 -15.98 -4.95
C ILE A 64 -9.69 -15.64 -6.09
N ILE A 65 -9.14 -16.66 -6.76
CA ILE A 65 -8.16 -16.48 -7.83
C ILE A 65 -8.75 -16.98 -9.15
N ALA A 66 -8.59 -16.17 -10.21
CA ALA A 66 -8.81 -16.55 -11.60
C ALA A 66 -7.47 -16.55 -12.36
N LEU A 67 -7.12 -17.71 -12.93
CA LEU A 67 -5.95 -17.87 -13.79
C LEU A 67 -6.42 -17.94 -15.25
N GLY A 68 -6.43 -16.80 -15.93
CA GLY A 68 -6.99 -16.63 -17.26
C GLY A 68 -8.48 -17.00 -17.29
N ASP A 69 -8.87 -17.83 -18.24
CA ASP A 69 -10.25 -18.30 -18.41
C ASP A 69 -10.56 -19.58 -17.61
N ARG A 70 -9.64 -20.03 -16.75
CA ARG A 70 -9.87 -21.21 -15.89
C ARG A 70 -10.94 -20.93 -14.84
N PRO A 71 -11.61 -21.99 -14.33
CA PRO A 71 -12.50 -21.87 -13.19
C PRO A 71 -11.79 -21.25 -11.98
N MET A 72 -12.47 -20.32 -11.32
CA MET A 72 -12.02 -19.69 -10.09
C MET A 72 -11.95 -20.69 -8.93
N PHE A 73 -11.01 -20.48 -8.03
CA PHE A 73 -10.87 -21.24 -6.80
C PHE A 73 -10.55 -20.33 -5.61
N VAL A 74 -10.83 -20.79 -4.40
CA VAL A 74 -10.42 -20.11 -3.16
C VAL A 74 -9.00 -20.53 -2.80
N ALA A 75 -8.11 -19.55 -2.64
CA ALA A 75 -6.74 -19.79 -2.20
C ALA A 75 -6.70 -20.26 -0.73
N PRO A 76 -5.67 -21.01 -0.32
CA PRO A 76 -5.45 -21.33 1.09
C PRO A 76 -5.40 -20.07 1.96
N GLN A 77 -6.04 -20.14 3.13
CA GLN A 77 -6.15 -18.98 4.02
C GLN A 77 -4.78 -18.58 4.55
N MET A 78 -4.44 -17.30 4.38
CA MET A 78 -3.27 -16.70 5.03
C MET A 78 -3.44 -16.72 6.55
N LYS A 79 -2.33 -16.83 7.27
CA LYS A 79 -2.31 -16.81 8.74
C LYS A 79 -1.74 -15.51 9.26
N VAL A 80 -2.25 -15.06 10.40
CA VAL A 80 -1.67 -13.93 11.15
C VAL A 80 -0.23 -14.29 11.52
N ARG A 81 0.69 -13.34 11.30
CA ARG A 81 2.09 -13.45 11.68
C ARG A 81 2.36 -12.59 12.91
N GLU A 82 3.45 -12.86 13.61
CA GLU A 82 3.93 -11.95 14.65
C GLU A 82 4.25 -10.58 14.04
N GLY A 83 3.89 -9.50 14.73
CA GLY A 83 4.03 -8.13 14.21
C GLY A 83 3.06 -7.74 13.09
N HIS A 84 2.07 -8.58 12.74
CA HIS A 84 1.03 -8.20 11.78
C HIS A 84 0.22 -7.02 12.34
N ARG A 85 0.19 -5.91 11.60
CA ARG A 85 -0.48 -4.66 12.01
C ARG A 85 -1.83 -4.53 11.32
N THR A 86 -2.84 -4.08 12.06
CA THR A 86 -4.16 -3.73 11.52
C THR A 86 -4.58 -2.38 12.07
N ILE A 87 -5.31 -1.61 11.28
CA ILE A 87 -6.00 -0.42 11.76
C ILE A 87 -7.47 -0.79 11.94
N GLY A 88 -8.01 -0.58 13.14
CA GLY A 88 -9.36 -1.02 13.49
C GLY A 88 -9.86 -0.35 14.78
N PRO A 89 -11.13 -0.59 15.15
CA PRO A 89 -11.73 0.05 16.32
C PRO A 89 -11.04 -0.39 17.62
N GLU A 90 -10.79 0.56 18.50
CA GLU A 90 -10.24 0.31 19.86
C GLU A 90 -11.33 -0.13 20.85
N HIS A 91 -12.60 0.09 20.50
CA HIS A 91 -13.77 -0.22 21.33
C HIS A 91 -14.72 -1.20 20.64
N PHE A 92 -15.17 -2.21 21.38
CA PHE A 92 -16.02 -3.29 20.87
C PHE A 92 -17.34 -3.32 21.62
N GLY A 93 -18.44 -3.59 20.90
CA GLY A 93 -19.78 -3.74 21.50
C GLY A 93 -19.88 -4.86 22.54
N SER A 94 -18.92 -5.79 22.55
CA SER A 94 -18.78 -6.83 23.58
C SER A 94 -18.25 -6.32 24.93
N GLY A 95 -17.73 -5.09 24.99
CA GLY A 95 -17.08 -4.51 26.16
C GLY A 95 -15.70 -5.12 26.49
N LYS A 96 -15.22 -6.08 25.69
CA LYS A 96 -13.94 -6.77 25.94
C LYS A 96 -12.82 -6.17 25.11
N ALA A 97 -11.78 -5.68 25.78
CA ALA A 97 -10.53 -5.25 25.15
C ALA A 97 -9.83 -6.42 24.44
N LEU A 98 -9.02 -6.12 23.42
CA LEU A 98 -8.17 -7.12 22.77
C LEU A 98 -7.13 -7.63 23.77
N ALA A 99 -6.93 -8.94 23.77
CA ALA A 99 -5.81 -9.54 24.49
C ALA A 99 -4.48 -9.24 23.77
N ASP A 100 -3.36 -9.42 24.47
CA ASP A 100 -2.04 -9.21 23.89
C ASP A 100 -1.84 -10.05 22.61
N GLY A 101 -1.41 -9.37 21.54
CA GLY A 101 -1.21 -9.97 20.22
C GLY A 101 -2.49 -10.37 19.48
N GLU A 102 -3.68 -10.09 20.03
CA GLU A 102 -4.96 -10.30 19.35
C GLU A 102 -5.29 -9.12 18.44
N LEU A 103 -5.77 -9.42 17.24
CA LEU A 103 -6.21 -8.45 16.24
C LEU A 103 -7.70 -8.63 15.99
N ALA A 104 -8.43 -7.54 15.81
CA ALA A 104 -9.80 -7.56 15.33
C ALA A 104 -9.82 -7.20 13.84
N ILE A 105 -10.21 -8.14 12.99
CA ILE A 105 -10.15 -7.98 11.53
C ILE A 105 -11.54 -8.15 10.94
N GLU A 106 -11.93 -7.18 10.11
CA GLU A 106 -13.19 -7.24 9.36
C GLU A 106 -13.12 -8.30 8.24
N PRO A 107 -14.14 -9.17 8.11
CA PRO A 107 -14.27 -10.07 6.99
C PRO A 107 -14.20 -9.35 5.64
N SER A 108 -13.32 -9.79 4.74
CA SER A 108 -13.11 -9.16 3.43
C SER A 108 -13.14 -10.16 2.29
N ILE A 109 -13.64 -9.72 1.14
CA ILE A 109 -13.58 -10.47 -0.13
C ILE A 109 -12.42 -9.91 -0.93
N GLN A 110 -11.54 -10.80 -1.41
CA GLN A 110 -10.43 -10.46 -2.30
C GLN A 110 -10.55 -11.29 -3.58
N VAL A 111 -10.43 -10.66 -4.74
CA VAL A 111 -10.44 -11.32 -6.05
C VAL A 111 -9.18 -10.95 -6.81
N ASP A 112 -8.44 -11.95 -7.27
CA ASP A 112 -7.24 -11.82 -8.09
C ASP A 112 -7.51 -12.37 -9.49
N VAL A 113 -7.26 -11.55 -10.51
CA VAL A 113 -7.35 -11.94 -11.91
C VAL A 113 -5.97 -11.84 -12.55
N VAL A 114 -5.43 -13.00 -12.93
CA VAL A 114 -4.16 -13.14 -13.65
C VAL A 114 -4.48 -13.42 -15.11
N THR A 115 -3.98 -12.60 -16.04
CA THR A 115 -4.22 -12.78 -17.49
C THR A 115 -2.95 -12.81 -18.32
N ASP A 116 -1.82 -12.34 -17.78
CA ASP A 116 -0.58 -12.29 -18.53
C ASP A 116 0.01 -13.69 -18.73
N PRO A 117 0.34 -14.09 -19.98
CA PRO A 117 0.87 -15.43 -20.26
C PRO A 117 2.11 -15.79 -19.45
N ALA A 118 3.03 -14.85 -19.22
CA ALA A 118 4.25 -15.14 -18.46
C ALA A 118 3.94 -15.43 -16.98
N GLN A 119 2.95 -14.73 -16.42
CA GLN A 119 2.50 -14.96 -15.04
C GLN A 119 1.71 -16.27 -14.91
N LEU A 120 0.89 -16.62 -15.90
CA LEU A 120 0.16 -17.89 -15.94
C LEU A 120 1.13 -19.09 -16.00
N GLU A 121 2.13 -19.02 -16.88
CA GLU A 121 3.16 -20.05 -16.99
C GLU A 121 4.01 -20.15 -15.70
N ALA A 122 4.31 -19.02 -15.06
CA ALA A 122 4.97 -19.01 -13.76
C ALA A 122 4.12 -19.67 -12.65
N ALA A 123 2.81 -19.46 -12.67
CA ALA A 123 1.88 -20.09 -11.72
C ALA A 123 1.81 -21.61 -11.95
N GLU A 124 1.78 -22.07 -13.20
CA GLU A 124 1.79 -23.50 -13.56
C GLU A 124 3.05 -24.20 -13.09
N ARG A 125 4.23 -23.65 -13.43
CA ARG A 125 5.52 -24.19 -12.95
C ARG A 125 5.58 -24.24 -11.43
N THR A 126 5.00 -23.26 -10.75
CA THR A 126 4.93 -23.25 -9.29
C THR A 126 4.03 -24.37 -8.77
N ALA A 127 2.87 -24.58 -9.38
CA ALA A 127 1.96 -25.67 -9.03
C ALA A 127 2.59 -27.05 -9.25
N GLU A 128 3.27 -27.26 -10.38
CA GLU A 128 4.00 -28.50 -10.68
C GLU A 128 5.09 -28.78 -9.65
N ARG A 129 5.88 -27.77 -9.27
CA ARG A 129 6.92 -27.89 -8.23
C ARG A 129 6.33 -28.27 -6.88
N ILE A 130 5.26 -27.61 -6.48
CA ILE A 130 4.56 -27.93 -5.21
C ILE A 130 4.03 -29.35 -5.26
N GLY A 131 3.42 -29.77 -6.39
CA GLY A 131 2.95 -31.14 -6.60
C GLY A 131 4.07 -32.18 -6.53
N ALA A 132 5.29 -31.81 -6.94
CA ALA A 132 6.49 -32.62 -6.82
C ALA A 132 7.19 -32.52 -5.44
N GLY A 133 6.59 -31.87 -4.44
CA GLY A 133 7.16 -31.70 -3.10
C GLY A 133 8.33 -30.70 -3.04
N GLN A 134 8.54 -29.92 -4.09
CA GLN A 134 9.60 -28.91 -4.16
C GLN A 134 9.13 -27.55 -3.64
N ARG A 135 10.07 -26.75 -3.11
CA ARG A 135 9.78 -25.37 -2.73
C ARG A 135 9.55 -24.49 -3.97
N PRO A 136 8.61 -23.54 -3.90
CA PRO A 136 8.45 -22.50 -4.91
C PRO A 136 9.76 -21.73 -5.13
N ASN A 137 9.95 -21.20 -6.33
CA ASN A 137 11.08 -20.31 -6.60
C ASN A 137 10.93 -19.02 -5.77
N SER A 138 12.02 -18.55 -5.16
CA SER A 138 12.04 -17.30 -4.41
C SER A 138 12.27 -16.07 -5.29
N ASN A 139 12.62 -16.25 -6.57
CA ASN A 139 12.80 -15.13 -7.49
C ASN A 139 11.45 -14.45 -7.76
N PRO A 140 11.25 -13.18 -7.35
CA PRO A 140 10.01 -12.46 -7.57
C PRO A 140 9.83 -11.98 -9.00
N ASN A 141 10.88 -12.01 -9.83
CA ASN A 141 10.84 -11.51 -11.19
C ASN A 141 10.23 -12.54 -12.13
N ILE A 142 9.29 -12.08 -12.96
CA ILE A 142 8.64 -12.87 -14.01
C ILE A 142 9.11 -12.32 -15.36
N PRO A 143 10.10 -12.98 -16.01
CA PRO A 143 10.61 -12.52 -17.30
C PRO A 143 9.48 -12.41 -18.33
N GLY A 144 9.43 -11.30 -19.06
CA GLY A 144 8.45 -11.07 -20.11
C GLY A 144 7.04 -10.68 -19.62
N LEU A 145 6.84 -10.45 -18.32
CA LEU A 145 5.59 -9.91 -17.78
C LEU A 145 5.28 -8.54 -18.42
N LYS A 146 4.08 -8.40 -18.98
CA LYS A 146 3.61 -7.13 -19.57
C LYS A 146 2.48 -6.51 -18.76
N VAL A 147 1.62 -7.34 -18.20
CA VAL A 147 0.45 -6.91 -17.43
C VAL A 147 0.52 -7.55 -16.04
N PRO A 148 0.63 -6.75 -14.95
CA PRO A 148 0.57 -7.30 -13.60
C PRO A 148 -0.82 -7.88 -13.31
N SER A 149 -0.90 -8.83 -12.38
CA SER A 149 -2.19 -9.33 -11.93
C SER A 149 -3.03 -8.23 -11.29
N LEU A 150 -4.34 -8.33 -11.48
CA LEU A 150 -5.29 -7.32 -11.05
C LEU A 150 -6.04 -7.83 -9.82
N LEU A 151 -5.73 -7.24 -8.67
CA LEU A 151 -6.35 -7.58 -7.40
C LEU A 151 -7.36 -6.52 -7.00
N PHE A 152 -8.46 -6.98 -6.46
CA PHE A 152 -9.47 -6.17 -5.80
C PHE A 152 -9.73 -6.74 -4.41
N SER A 153 -9.90 -5.87 -3.42
CA SER A 153 -10.51 -6.28 -2.15
C SER A 153 -11.43 -5.22 -1.57
N ALA A 154 -12.40 -5.67 -0.78
CA ALA A 154 -13.26 -4.81 0.02
C ALA A 154 -13.77 -5.57 1.25
N PRO A 155 -14.11 -4.86 2.35
CA PRO A 155 -14.95 -5.41 3.41
C PRO A 155 -16.18 -6.09 2.83
N ALA A 156 -16.41 -7.34 3.22
CA ALA A 156 -17.45 -8.19 2.64
C ALA A 156 -18.85 -7.58 2.77
N LYS A 157 -19.11 -6.90 3.89
CA LYS A 157 -20.39 -6.23 4.15
C LYS A 157 -20.76 -5.22 3.06
N MET A 158 -19.79 -4.54 2.44
CA MET A 158 -20.03 -3.56 1.38
C MET A 158 -20.60 -4.19 0.11
N LEU A 159 -20.36 -5.49 -0.08
CA LEU A 159 -20.85 -6.26 -1.23
C LEU A 159 -22.07 -7.11 -0.88
N LEU A 160 -22.15 -7.62 0.36
CA LEU A 160 -23.19 -8.55 0.78
C LEU A 160 -24.42 -7.84 1.36
N ILE A 161 -24.22 -6.79 2.15
CA ILE A 161 -25.28 -6.04 2.86
C ILE A 161 -25.02 -4.52 2.81
N PRO A 162 -24.86 -3.93 1.61
CA PRO A 162 -24.61 -2.50 1.49
C PRO A 162 -25.77 -1.67 2.07
N LYS A 163 -25.44 -0.58 2.78
CA LYS A 163 -26.42 0.35 3.36
C LYS A 163 -26.63 1.62 2.56
N THR A 164 -25.70 1.95 1.66
CA THR A 164 -25.70 3.20 0.90
C THR A 164 -26.03 2.94 -0.57
N TRP A 165 -26.26 4.02 -1.32
CA TRP A 165 -26.51 3.98 -2.76
C TRP A 165 -25.28 4.44 -3.53
N VAL A 166 -24.90 3.68 -4.56
CA VAL A 166 -23.73 3.94 -5.41
C VAL A 166 -23.65 5.38 -5.93
N LYS A 167 -24.78 6.01 -6.29
CA LYS A 167 -24.80 7.35 -6.88
C LYS A 167 -24.39 8.48 -5.91
N LYS A 168 -24.38 8.22 -4.60
CA LYS A 168 -24.04 9.22 -3.57
C LYS A 168 -22.82 8.81 -2.75
N SER A 169 -22.11 7.76 -3.15
CA SER A 169 -21.02 7.22 -2.35
C SER A 169 -19.68 7.83 -2.70
N TYR A 170 -18.98 8.24 -1.66
CA TYR A 170 -17.57 8.52 -1.66
C TYR A 170 -16.80 7.27 -1.26
N VAL A 171 -15.64 7.08 -1.89
CA VAL A 171 -14.84 5.87 -1.73
C VAL A 171 -13.49 6.23 -1.15
N LEU A 172 -13.14 5.55 -0.07
CA LEU A 172 -11.79 5.50 0.48
C LEU A 172 -11.11 4.24 -0.02
N TYR A 173 -9.97 4.41 -0.69
CA TYR A 173 -9.27 3.32 -1.36
C TYR A 173 -7.77 3.38 -1.10
N GLN A 174 -7.13 2.24 -1.34
CA GLN A 174 -5.69 2.07 -1.34
C GLN A 174 -5.29 1.40 -2.66
N HIS A 175 -4.25 1.94 -3.31
CA HIS A 175 -3.57 1.29 -4.42
C HIS A 175 -2.27 0.72 -3.90
N ILE A 176 -2.09 -0.60 -4.00
CA ILE A 176 -0.90 -1.31 -3.55
C ILE A 176 -0.26 -1.99 -4.76
N PHE A 177 1.05 -1.91 -4.91
CA PHE A 177 1.76 -2.57 -6.00
C PHE A 177 3.15 -3.03 -5.54
N GLY A 178 3.65 -4.09 -6.18
CA GLY A 178 4.95 -4.66 -5.85
C GLY A 178 5.15 -6.01 -6.51
N ASN A 179 6.00 -6.85 -5.91
CA ASN A 179 6.31 -8.18 -6.42
C ASN A 179 6.57 -9.19 -5.29
N GLY A 180 6.54 -10.48 -5.65
CA GLY A 180 6.98 -11.59 -4.79
C GLY A 180 6.44 -11.54 -3.37
N ALA A 181 7.35 -11.43 -2.40
CA ALA A 181 7.02 -11.48 -0.98
C ALA A 181 6.15 -10.32 -0.48
N SER A 182 6.05 -9.21 -1.24
CA SER A 182 5.16 -8.10 -0.90
C SER A 182 3.69 -8.40 -1.22
N TYR A 183 3.42 -9.44 -2.01
CA TYR A 183 2.08 -9.83 -2.37
C TYR A 183 1.27 -10.35 -1.17
N PRO A 184 -0.03 -10.02 -1.04
CA PRO A 184 -0.80 -9.08 -1.85
C PRO A 184 -0.91 -7.67 -1.22
N ILE A 185 -0.45 -7.48 0.02
CA ILE A 185 -0.75 -6.29 0.84
C ILE A 185 0.48 -5.52 1.32
N ASP A 186 1.67 -6.07 1.15
CA ASP A 186 2.92 -5.54 1.72
C ASP A 186 3.76 -4.71 0.74
N GLY A 187 3.21 -4.39 -0.44
CA GLY A 187 3.86 -3.55 -1.46
C GLY A 187 3.85 -2.06 -1.14
N PHE A 188 4.37 -1.26 -2.08
CA PHE A 188 4.22 0.19 -2.04
C PHE A 188 2.75 0.57 -2.13
N PHE A 189 2.32 1.59 -1.39
CA PHE A 189 0.92 1.95 -1.36
C PHE A 189 0.63 3.45 -1.34
N TYR A 190 -0.51 3.80 -1.94
CA TYR A 190 -1.10 5.13 -1.89
C TYR A 190 -2.53 5.02 -1.35
N VAL A 191 -2.86 5.85 -0.36
CA VAL A 191 -4.24 5.99 0.16
C VAL A 191 -4.87 7.22 -0.48
N GLY A 192 -6.09 7.10 -0.97
CA GLY A 192 -6.82 8.22 -1.53
C GLY A 192 -8.30 8.14 -1.21
N VAL A 193 -8.95 9.30 -1.30
CA VAL A 193 -10.41 9.41 -1.29
C VAL A 193 -10.91 10.04 -2.57
N THR A 194 -12.16 9.74 -2.91
CA THR A 194 -12.77 10.23 -4.14
C THR A 194 -14.27 10.43 -3.96
N THR A 195 -14.78 11.51 -4.55
CA THR A 195 -16.22 11.72 -4.69
C THR A 195 -16.79 11.10 -5.97
N ARG A 196 -15.90 10.64 -6.86
CA ARG A 196 -16.18 9.87 -8.09
C ARG A 196 -15.99 8.37 -7.83
N SER A 197 -16.20 7.53 -8.85
CA SER A 197 -15.76 6.13 -8.77
C SER A 197 -14.23 6.03 -8.66
N TRP A 198 -13.74 5.16 -7.80
CA TRP A 198 -12.30 4.93 -7.65
C TRP A 198 -11.68 4.42 -8.96
N GLN A 199 -12.44 3.68 -9.78
CA GLN A 199 -11.99 3.24 -11.11
C GLN A 199 -11.64 4.42 -12.03
N LYS A 200 -12.46 5.48 -12.00
CA LYS A 200 -12.20 6.70 -12.77
C LYS A 200 -10.93 7.38 -12.24
N ARG A 201 -10.77 7.50 -10.93
CA ARG A 201 -9.54 8.04 -10.33
C ARG A 201 -8.31 7.21 -10.68
N TRP A 202 -8.43 5.89 -10.70
CA TRP A 202 -7.34 5.03 -11.15
C TRP A 202 -6.97 5.29 -12.61
N SER A 203 -7.95 5.47 -13.51
CA SER A 203 -7.67 5.84 -14.91
C SER A 203 -6.96 7.19 -15.05
N GLU A 204 -7.30 8.15 -14.17
CA GLU A 204 -6.63 9.45 -14.10
C GLU A 204 -5.19 9.31 -13.60
N HIS A 205 -4.96 8.54 -12.52
CA HIS A 205 -3.62 8.21 -12.03
C HIS A 205 -2.77 7.52 -13.10
N ARG A 206 -3.33 6.54 -13.82
CA ARG A 206 -2.68 5.86 -14.95
C ARG A 206 -2.23 6.83 -16.03
N ARG A 207 -3.12 7.74 -16.45
CA ARG A 207 -2.77 8.78 -17.41
C ARG A 207 -1.66 9.68 -16.88
N GLN A 208 -1.71 10.10 -15.61
CA GLN A 208 -0.68 10.94 -14.99
C GLN A 208 0.67 10.22 -14.84
N ILE A 209 0.66 8.91 -14.59
CA ILE A 209 1.85 8.05 -14.62
C ILE A 209 2.48 8.09 -16.01
N GLU A 210 1.67 7.91 -17.05
CA GLU A 210 2.13 7.87 -18.45
C GLU A 210 2.64 9.25 -18.93
N THR A 211 2.03 10.35 -18.48
CA THR A 211 2.45 11.72 -18.85
C THR A 211 3.54 12.32 -17.94
N GLY A 212 4.16 11.49 -17.09
CA GLY A 212 5.32 11.92 -16.30
C GLY A 212 4.99 12.87 -15.14
N SER A 213 3.85 12.70 -14.49
CA SER A 213 3.52 13.46 -13.26
C SER A 213 4.62 13.31 -12.20
N PRO A 214 5.01 14.41 -11.52
CA PRO A 214 6.11 14.43 -10.56
C PRO A 214 5.76 13.87 -9.18
N LEU A 215 4.47 13.60 -8.91
CA LEU A 215 3.99 13.07 -7.63
C LEU A 215 4.68 11.74 -7.30
N LEU A 216 4.97 11.52 -6.01
CA LEU A 216 5.74 10.37 -5.51
C LEU A 216 5.09 9.05 -5.93
N PHE A 217 3.77 8.93 -5.78
CA PHE A 217 3.02 7.76 -6.22
C PHE A 217 3.22 7.46 -7.71
N HIS A 218 3.02 8.46 -8.57
CA HIS A 218 3.13 8.28 -10.01
C HIS A 218 4.54 7.94 -10.46
N ARG A 219 5.54 8.62 -9.87
CA ARG A 219 6.95 8.38 -10.15
C ARG A 219 7.37 6.98 -9.74
N LYS A 220 7.08 6.59 -8.49
CA LYS A 220 7.47 5.28 -7.97
C LYS A 220 6.80 4.15 -8.75
N PHE A 221 5.51 4.31 -9.10
CA PHE A 221 4.82 3.31 -9.91
C PHE A 221 5.51 3.13 -11.28
N ARG A 222 5.86 4.23 -11.96
CA ARG A 222 6.55 4.17 -13.26
C ARG A 222 7.93 3.54 -13.15
N GLU A 223 8.74 3.95 -12.18
CA GLU A 223 10.08 3.40 -11.94
C GLU A 223 10.05 1.89 -11.67
N GLU A 224 9.10 1.42 -10.86
CA GLU A 224 8.95 -0.01 -10.56
C GLU A 224 8.38 -0.79 -11.75
N MET A 225 7.48 -0.18 -12.55
CA MET A 225 6.95 -0.78 -13.78
C MET A 225 8.06 -0.94 -14.83
N ASP A 226 8.82 0.12 -15.11
CA ASP A 226 9.90 0.14 -16.09
C ASP A 226 11.02 -0.85 -15.72
N ALA A 227 11.23 -1.07 -14.43
CA ALA A 227 12.16 -2.06 -13.92
C ALA A 227 11.62 -3.50 -13.88
N GLY A 228 10.38 -3.74 -14.33
CA GLY A 228 9.74 -5.06 -14.29
C GLY A 228 9.47 -5.60 -12.88
N ARG A 229 9.36 -4.71 -11.89
CA ARG A 229 9.19 -5.04 -10.46
C ARG A 229 7.76 -4.93 -9.96
N ILE A 230 6.79 -4.77 -10.86
CA ILE A 230 5.36 -4.82 -10.53
C ILE A 230 4.76 -6.10 -11.12
N THR A 231 4.50 -7.09 -10.27
CA THR A 231 3.80 -8.34 -10.66
C THR A 231 2.32 -8.33 -10.31
N TYR A 232 1.89 -7.36 -9.49
CA TYR A 232 0.49 -7.20 -9.12
C TYR A 232 0.15 -5.73 -8.85
N VAL A 233 -1.10 -5.37 -9.09
CA VAL A 233 -1.71 -4.11 -8.65
C VAL A 233 -2.99 -4.45 -7.89
N HIS A 234 -3.05 -4.04 -6.63
CA HIS A 234 -4.16 -4.30 -5.73
C HIS A 234 -4.91 -3.01 -5.42
N HIS A 235 -6.18 -2.98 -5.85
CA HIS A 235 -7.15 -1.94 -5.53
C HIS A 235 -7.99 -2.38 -4.33
N LYS A 236 -7.62 -1.88 -3.16
CA LYS A 236 -8.31 -2.16 -1.90
C LYS A 236 -9.27 -1.04 -1.57
N VAL A 237 -10.57 -1.33 -1.54
CA VAL A 237 -11.59 -0.43 -1.01
C VAL A 237 -11.63 -0.62 0.50
N MET A 238 -11.46 0.46 1.24
CA MET A 238 -11.38 0.42 2.72
C MET A 238 -12.63 0.99 3.38
N GLY A 239 -13.32 1.92 2.71
CA GLY A 239 -14.44 2.65 3.29
C GLY A 239 -15.35 3.21 2.22
N ILE A 240 -16.63 3.32 2.56
CA ILE A 240 -17.67 3.92 1.73
C ILE A 240 -18.55 4.76 2.65
N THR A 241 -18.78 6.00 2.28
CA THR A 241 -19.60 6.95 3.02
C THR A 241 -20.28 7.90 2.04
N ASP A 242 -21.44 8.44 2.37
CA ASP A 242 -22.08 9.56 1.65
C ASP A 242 -21.84 10.91 2.35
N ASP A 243 -21.08 10.90 3.44
CA ASP A 243 -20.63 12.07 4.19
C ASP A 243 -19.14 12.37 3.91
N VAL A 244 -18.88 13.58 3.42
CA VAL A 244 -17.54 14.06 3.07
C VAL A 244 -16.67 14.33 4.30
N GLU A 245 -17.26 14.72 5.43
CA GLU A 245 -16.53 14.95 6.67
C GLU A 245 -16.02 13.61 7.22
N VAL A 246 -16.90 12.59 7.25
CA VAL A 246 -16.52 11.22 7.62
C VAL A 246 -15.42 10.69 6.69
N LEU A 247 -15.50 10.98 5.39
CA LEU A 247 -14.47 10.59 4.42
C LEU A 247 -13.10 11.18 4.77
N TYR A 248 -13.06 12.49 5.07
CA TYR A 248 -11.82 13.18 5.42
C TYR A 248 -11.23 12.72 6.75
N ASP A 249 -12.07 12.56 7.77
CA ASP A 249 -11.63 12.10 9.08
C ASP A 249 -11.07 10.66 9.00
N THR A 250 -11.70 9.81 8.17
CA THR A 250 -11.23 8.43 7.95
C THR A 250 -9.92 8.39 7.15
N GLU A 251 -9.78 9.21 6.11
CA GLU A 251 -8.53 9.35 5.36
C GLU A 251 -7.38 9.81 6.27
N GLU A 252 -7.63 10.82 7.08
CA GLU A 252 -6.64 11.37 8.01
C GLU A 252 -6.20 10.33 9.02
N TYR A 253 -7.14 9.60 9.62
CA TYR A 253 -6.85 8.51 10.56
C TYR A 253 -5.96 7.42 9.94
N LEU A 254 -6.28 6.96 8.73
CA LEU A 254 -5.50 5.91 8.04
C LEU A 254 -4.12 6.40 7.60
N VAL A 255 -4.05 7.60 6.99
CA VAL A 255 -2.77 8.17 6.53
C VAL A 255 -1.85 8.44 7.72
N LYS A 256 -2.39 8.91 8.85
CA LYS A 256 -1.65 9.10 10.10
C LYS A 256 -1.13 7.77 10.65
N GLY A 257 -1.97 6.73 10.71
CA GLY A 257 -1.57 5.39 11.17
C GLY A 257 -0.45 4.76 10.34
N HIS A 258 -0.37 5.12 9.05
CA HIS A 258 0.66 4.67 8.13
C HIS A 258 1.80 5.68 7.91
N TRP A 259 1.87 6.76 8.69
CA TRP A 259 2.78 7.87 8.39
C TRP A 259 4.27 7.50 8.51
N HIS A 260 4.57 6.47 9.27
CA HIS A 260 5.92 5.94 9.50
C HIS A 260 6.25 4.73 8.62
N ASP A 261 5.36 4.37 7.69
CA ASP A 261 5.60 3.26 6.78
C ASP A 261 6.36 3.76 5.53
N ASP A 262 7.58 3.29 5.34
CA ASP A 262 8.44 3.69 4.20
C ASP A 262 7.85 3.33 2.83
N ARG A 263 6.86 2.43 2.80
CA ARG A 263 6.14 2.03 1.59
C ARG A 263 5.05 3.02 1.18
N ARG A 264 4.69 3.96 2.05
CA ARG A 264 3.63 4.96 1.82
C ARG A 264 4.06 6.00 0.79
N LEU A 265 3.20 6.24 -0.20
CA LEU A 265 3.45 7.17 -1.31
C LEU A 265 2.63 8.46 -1.23
N ASN A 266 1.78 8.62 -0.21
CA ASN A 266 1.16 9.91 0.13
C ASN A 266 2.26 10.93 0.47
N MET A 267 2.16 12.13 -0.10
CA MET A 267 3.13 13.21 0.10
C MET A 267 2.69 14.22 1.17
N ILE A 268 1.40 14.25 1.50
CA ILE A 268 0.79 15.11 2.50
C ILE A 268 -0.14 14.29 3.41
N PRO A 269 -0.47 14.78 4.61
CA PRO A 269 -1.48 14.18 5.46
C PRO A 269 -2.83 14.10 4.75
N GLY A 270 -3.66 13.14 5.16
CA GLY A 270 -5.05 13.05 4.72
C GLY A 270 -5.93 14.15 5.33
N GLY A 271 -7.17 14.22 4.85
CA GLY A 271 -8.24 15.00 5.47
C GLY A 271 -7.93 16.48 5.70
N LYS A 272 -8.35 16.98 6.87
CA LYS A 272 -8.26 18.40 7.26
C LYS A 272 -6.82 18.80 7.53
N SER A 273 -6.01 17.89 8.07
CA SER A 273 -4.57 18.10 8.25
C SER A 273 -3.86 18.38 6.92
N GLY A 274 -4.22 17.68 5.84
CA GLY A 274 -3.71 17.96 4.50
C GLY A 274 -4.10 19.36 3.99
N LEU A 275 -5.35 19.78 4.21
CA LEU A 275 -5.83 21.12 3.83
C LEU A 275 -5.14 22.23 4.61
N LYS A 276 -4.94 22.03 5.92
CA LYS A 276 -4.18 22.96 6.77
C LYS A 276 -2.76 23.13 6.25
N TYR A 277 -2.10 22.01 5.96
CA TYR A 277 -0.75 22.01 5.38
C TYR A 277 -0.68 22.82 4.07
N LEU A 278 -1.61 22.62 3.13
CA LEU A 278 -1.63 23.36 1.87
C LEU A 278 -1.76 24.89 2.08
N ARG A 279 -2.57 25.32 3.06
CA ARG A 279 -2.78 26.75 3.37
C ARG A 279 -1.56 27.39 4.00
N GLU A 280 -0.96 26.72 5.00
CA GLU A 280 0.22 27.21 5.71
C GLU A 280 1.41 27.44 4.78
N HIS A 281 1.46 26.72 3.66
CA HIS A 281 2.55 26.79 2.69
C HIS A 281 2.19 27.60 1.43
N GLY A 282 1.01 28.23 1.40
CA GLY A 282 0.58 29.09 0.30
C GLY A 282 0.16 28.34 -0.98
N LEU A 283 -0.02 27.03 -0.91
CA LEU A 283 -0.53 26.21 -2.04
C LEU A 283 -2.06 26.31 -2.18
N LEU A 284 -2.75 26.77 -1.14
CA LEU A 284 -4.19 26.92 -1.12
C LEU A 284 -4.58 28.27 -0.50
N ALA A 285 -5.44 29.02 -1.17
CA ALA A 285 -5.91 30.30 -0.67
C ALA A 285 -6.71 30.14 0.65
N PRO A 286 -6.68 31.17 1.53
CA PRO A 286 -7.51 31.17 2.74
C PRO A 286 -8.98 30.92 2.40
N ARG A 287 -9.65 30.06 3.18
CA ARG A 287 -11.08 29.70 3.08
C ARG A 287 -11.52 28.90 1.84
N VAL A 288 -10.62 28.53 0.92
CA VAL A 288 -10.95 27.57 -0.15
C VAL A 288 -10.94 26.15 0.44
N VAL A 289 -11.99 25.38 0.15
CA VAL A 289 -12.06 23.94 0.45
C VAL A 289 -12.13 23.20 -0.88
N PRO A 290 -10.99 22.71 -1.41
CA PRO A 290 -11.00 21.93 -2.63
C PRO A 290 -11.69 20.59 -2.37
N SER A 291 -12.30 20.05 -3.42
CA SER A 291 -12.68 18.63 -3.45
C SER A 291 -11.42 17.75 -3.29
N PRO A 292 -11.55 16.50 -2.80
CA PRO A 292 -10.38 15.64 -2.63
C PRO A 292 -9.57 15.47 -3.92
N ASP A 293 -10.27 15.41 -5.06
CA ASP A 293 -9.69 15.23 -6.39
C ASP A 293 -8.83 16.43 -6.84
N GLU A 294 -9.15 17.65 -6.38
CA GLU A 294 -8.41 18.88 -6.75
C GLU A 294 -7.09 19.02 -6.00
N ARG A 295 -6.93 18.33 -4.86
CA ARG A 295 -5.70 18.42 -4.05
C ARG A 295 -4.47 17.92 -4.82
N ASP A 296 -4.60 16.80 -5.53
CA ASP A 296 -3.50 16.22 -6.32
C ASP A 296 -3.06 17.17 -7.44
N VAL A 297 -4.01 17.89 -8.04
CA VAL A 297 -3.75 18.88 -9.10
C VAL A 297 -2.96 20.07 -8.56
N LEU A 298 -3.32 20.57 -7.37
CA LEU A 298 -2.59 21.65 -6.71
C LEU A 298 -1.14 21.24 -6.39
N LEU A 299 -0.95 20.05 -5.84
CA LEU A 299 0.38 19.51 -5.53
C LEU A 299 1.23 19.29 -6.79
N GLU A 300 0.64 18.71 -7.84
CA GLU A 300 1.32 18.50 -9.10
C GLU A 300 1.75 19.83 -9.73
N LYS A 301 0.85 20.82 -9.78
CA LYS A 301 1.16 22.17 -10.30
C LYS A 301 2.33 22.79 -9.53
N TRP A 302 2.28 22.75 -8.20
CA TRP A 302 3.36 23.29 -7.36
C TRP A 302 4.70 22.62 -7.64
N LEU A 303 4.74 21.28 -7.72
CA LEU A 303 5.97 20.53 -7.99
C LEU A 303 6.56 20.83 -9.38
N ARG A 304 5.71 21.06 -10.38
CA ARG A 304 6.15 21.47 -11.73
C ARG A 304 6.73 22.88 -11.73
N GLU A 305 6.11 23.80 -11.01
CA GLU A 305 6.57 25.19 -10.86
C GLU A 305 7.81 25.31 -9.95
N ASN A 306 8.03 24.34 -9.06
CA ASN A 306 9.09 24.36 -8.04
C ASN A 306 9.95 23.07 -8.03
N PRO A 307 10.57 22.67 -9.15
CA PRO A 307 11.21 21.35 -9.29
C PRO A 307 12.40 21.13 -8.33
N ARG A 308 13.05 22.21 -7.87
CA ARG A 308 14.18 22.15 -6.92
C ARG A 308 13.78 22.34 -5.46
N ARG A 309 12.60 22.90 -5.18
CA ARG A 309 12.15 23.13 -3.79
C ARG A 309 11.39 21.94 -3.22
N GLY A 310 10.83 21.08 -4.08
CA GLY A 310 9.95 20.00 -3.64
C GLY A 310 8.72 20.53 -2.90
N LEU A 311 8.03 19.65 -2.18
CA LEU A 311 7.02 20.10 -1.22
C LEU A 311 7.73 20.57 0.06
N PRO A 312 7.36 21.74 0.61
CA PRO A 312 7.84 22.15 1.92
C PRO A 312 7.50 21.07 2.94
N ALA A 313 8.47 20.42 3.58
CA ALA A 313 8.17 19.34 4.50
C ALA A 313 8.24 19.86 5.95
N PRO A 314 7.14 20.33 6.55
CA PRO A 314 7.18 21.07 7.81
C PRO A 314 7.53 20.14 8.97
N TRP A 315 7.07 18.89 8.92
CA TRP A 315 7.48 17.83 9.84
C TRP A 315 8.87 17.26 9.54
N VAL A 316 9.46 17.50 8.36
CA VAL A 316 10.92 17.28 8.21
C VAL A 316 11.64 18.29 9.07
N SER A 317 11.21 19.55 9.17
CA SER A 317 11.87 20.50 10.08
C SER A 317 11.74 20.12 11.56
N GLU A 318 10.61 19.53 11.97
CA GLU A 318 10.43 19.03 13.34
C GLU A 318 11.16 17.71 13.58
N ARG A 319 11.15 16.77 12.64
CA ARG A 319 11.88 15.49 12.75
C ARG A 319 13.38 15.62 12.47
N TRP A 320 13.83 16.66 11.79
CA TRP A 320 15.26 16.98 11.69
C TRP A 320 15.81 17.45 13.04
N LYS A 321 14.98 17.62 14.07
CA LYS A 321 15.42 17.79 15.46
C LYS A 321 15.63 16.44 16.18
N ASP A 322 15.09 15.34 15.65
CA ASP A 322 15.35 13.98 16.12
C ASP A 322 16.63 13.48 15.44
N ASP A 323 17.67 13.23 16.22
CA ASP A 323 18.98 12.87 15.69
C ASP A 323 19.02 11.44 15.13
N GLU A 324 18.29 10.48 15.70
CA GLU A 324 18.22 9.13 15.14
C GLU A 324 17.54 9.14 13.78
N TRP A 325 16.43 9.89 13.68
CA TRP A 325 15.72 10.05 12.42
C TRP A 325 16.56 10.81 11.37
N ALA A 326 17.22 11.90 11.76
CA ALA A 326 18.09 12.66 10.86
C ALA A 326 19.27 11.82 10.37
N VAL A 327 19.91 11.07 11.26
CA VAL A 327 21.03 10.16 10.93
C VAL A 327 20.58 9.06 9.98
N ALA A 328 19.41 8.45 10.22
CA ALA A 328 18.83 7.45 9.32
C ALA A 328 18.55 8.02 7.91
N GLN A 329 18.07 9.26 7.82
CA GLN A 329 17.84 9.91 6.52
C GLN A 329 19.13 10.31 5.79
N ILE A 330 20.17 10.70 6.54
CA ILE A 330 21.49 11.06 5.98
C ILE A 330 22.21 9.82 5.44
N CYS A 331 22.08 8.68 6.14
CA CYS A 331 22.84 7.46 5.86
C CYS A 331 22.07 6.39 5.05
N GLY A 332 20.74 6.46 4.97
CA GLY A 332 19.87 5.39 4.47
C GLY A 332 19.55 5.38 2.98
N ARG A 333 20.27 6.13 2.13
CA ARG A 333 20.03 6.16 0.67
C ARG A 333 21.21 5.57 -0.11
N ASP A 334 20.91 4.94 -1.25
CA ASP A 334 21.93 4.42 -2.16
C ASP A 334 22.98 5.49 -2.53
N GLY A 335 24.26 5.12 -2.44
CA GLY A 335 25.40 6.01 -2.65
C GLY A 335 25.78 6.88 -1.45
N ARG A 336 25.11 6.74 -0.30
CA ARG A 336 25.50 7.37 0.98
C ARG A 336 26.26 6.41 1.87
N LEU A 337 27.05 6.95 2.78
CA LEU A 337 27.76 6.17 3.80
C LEU A 337 26.79 5.82 4.93
N SER A 338 26.86 4.56 5.39
CA SER A 338 26.18 4.11 6.61
C SER A 338 26.77 4.77 7.87
N VAL A 339 26.05 4.70 8.98
CA VAL A 339 26.51 5.21 10.29
C VAL A 339 27.82 4.54 10.69
N GLU A 340 27.91 3.23 10.49
CA GLU A 340 29.09 2.43 10.79
C GLU A 340 30.29 2.85 9.93
N GLN A 341 30.07 3.12 8.64
CA GLN A 341 31.11 3.61 7.73
C GLN A 341 31.59 5.01 8.10
N VAL A 342 30.69 5.94 8.46
CA VAL A 342 31.08 7.29 8.89
C VAL A 342 31.91 7.25 10.17
N ARG A 343 31.50 6.43 11.15
CA ARG A 343 32.28 6.21 12.38
C ARG A 343 33.62 5.55 12.10
N ALA A 344 33.68 4.61 11.16
CA ALA A 344 34.92 3.98 10.75
C ALA A 344 35.87 4.98 10.09
N ILE A 345 35.38 5.85 9.21
CA ILE A 345 36.19 6.93 8.60
C ILE A 345 36.83 7.79 9.69
N ARG A 346 36.02 8.27 10.65
CA ARG A 346 36.52 9.14 11.73
C ARG A 346 37.57 8.47 12.60
N ARG A 347 37.43 7.18 12.89
CA ARG A 347 38.44 6.43 13.64
C ARG A 347 39.74 6.21 12.86
N LEU A 348 39.64 6.00 11.54
CA LEU A 348 40.79 5.67 10.70
C LEU A 348 41.51 6.92 10.17
N ALA A 349 40.90 8.09 10.26
CA ALA A 349 41.40 9.35 9.70
C ALA A 349 42.75 9.77 10.29
N ASP A 350 43.03 9.43 11.54
CA ASP A 350 44.30 9.78 12.21
C ASP A 350 45.48 8.89 11.75
N GLU A 351 45.19 7.69 11.23
CA GLU A 351 46.20 6.66 10.94
C GLU A 351 46.39 6.39 9.45
N HIS A 352 45.41 6.74 8.62
CA HIS A 352 45.36 6.31 7.22
C HIS A 352 44.94 7.42 6.26
N PRO A 353 45.51 7.46 5.05
CA PRO A 353 45.09 8.42 4.03
C PRO A 353 43.67 8.10 3.51
N PRO A 354 42.90 9.10 3.05
CA PRO A 354 41.51 8.95 2.59
C PRO A 354 41.30 7.87 1.53
N ASP A 355 42.27 7.68 0.63
CA ASP A 355 42.23 6.70 -0.45
C ASP A 355 42.19 5.26 0.11
N LEU A 356 43.02 4.99 1.12
CA LEU A 356 43.10 3.68 1.78
C LEU A 356 41.85 3.42 2.64
N ILE A 357 41.30 4.45 3.26
CA ILE A 357 40.05 4.36 4.02
C ILE A 357 38.90 4.02 3.08
N ALA A 358 38.80 4.71 1.92
CA ALA A 358 37.73 4.51 0.95
C ALA A 358 37.67 3.05 0.46
N GLU A 359 38.83 2.46 0.16
CA GLU A 359 38.95 1.05 -0.23
C GLU A 359 38.52 0.11 0.90
N ARG A 360 39.03 0.32 2.12
CA ARG A 360 38.77 -0.55 3.27
C ARG A 360 37.30 -0.61 3.69
N ILE A 361 36.59 0.50 3.59
CA ILE A 361 35.20 0.61 4.06
C ILE A 361 34.16 0.53 2.94
N GLY A 362 34.59 0.34 1.69
CA GLY A 362 33.71 0.30 0.52
C GLY A 362 32.99 1.63 0.27
N ALA A 363 33.67 2.76 0.47
CA ALA A 363 33.12 4.07 0.12
C ALA A 363 33.09 4.27 -1.40
N LEU A 364 32.27 5.22 -1.87
CA LEU A 364 32.12 5.48 -3.30
C LEU A 364 33.42 6.00 -3.94
N ASN A 365 34.14 6.87 -3.24
CA ASN A 365 35.41 7.45 -3.67
C ASN A 365 36.11 8.18 -2.50
N LYS A 366 37.36 8.59 -2.74
CA LYS A 366 38.16 9.34 -1.77
C LYS A 366 37.56 10.69 -1.41
N GLU A 367 36.90 11.38 -2.35
CA GLU A 367 36.31 12.69 -2.11
C GLU A 367 35.10 12.61 -1.17
N GLN A 368 34.41 11.47 -1.14
CA GLN A 368 33.37 11.19 -0.17
C GLN A 368 33.95 11.02 1.23
N VAL A 369 35.10 10.34 1.37
CA VAL A 369 35.80 10.16 2.65
C VAL A 369 36.40 11.47 3.15
N GLN A 370 37.09 12.22 2.29
CA GLN A 370 37.71 13.50 2.65
C GLN A 370 36.67 14.49 3.20
N ARG A 371 35.47 14.56 2.59
CA ARG A 371 34.38 15.43 3.09
C ARG A 371 33.81 15.01 4.45
N VAL A 372 33.99 13.75 4.87
CA VAL A 372 33.65 13.31 6.23
C VAL A 372 34.73 13.75 7.21
N ILE A 373 36.01 13.57 6.85
CA ILE A 373 37.18 13.98 7.66
C ILE A 373 37.16 15.49 7.89
N ASP A 374 36.89 16.27 6.84
CA ASP A 374 36.82 17.74 6.89
C ASP A 374 35.58 18.27 7.64
N GLY A 375 34.69 17.39 8.11
CA GLY A 375 33.45 17.77 8.79
C GLY A 375 32.43 18.47 7.88
N GLN A 376 32.59 18.40 6.56
CA GLN A 376 31.68 19.05 5.60
C GLN A 376 30.38 18.26 5.40
N THR A 377 30.39 16.97 5.69
CA THR A 377 29.24 16.06 5.52
C THR A 377 29.11 15.13 6.72
N TYR A 378 27.91 14.58 6.94
CA TYR A 378 27.61 13.65 8.05
C TYR A 378 27.97 14.20 9.45
N THR A 379 27.84 15.52 9.66
CA THR A 379 28.22 16.21 10.90
C THR A 379 27.50 15.69 12.15
N ARG A 380 26.28 15.16 11.99
CA ARG A 380 25.45 14.62 13.08
C ARG A 380 25.76 13.19 13.49
N VAL A 381 26.59 12.47 12.73
CA VAL A 381 26.98 11.10 13.07
C VAL A 381 28.26 11.16 13.87
N ASN A 382 28.17 11.06 15.19
CA ASN A 382 29.35 11.07 16.07
C ASN A 382 30.14 9.76 16.04
#